data_AF-A0A8S9W807-F1
#
_entry.id   AF-A0A8S9W807-F1
#
_cell.length_a   1.000
_cell.length_b   1.000
_cell.length_c   1.000
_cell.angle_alpha   90.00
_cell.angle_beta   90.00
_cell.angle_gamma   90.00
#
_symmetry.space_group_name_H-M   'P 1'
#
loop_
_entity.id
_entity.type
_entity.pdbx_description
1 polymer ?
#
loop_
_entity_poly.entity_id
_entity_poly.type
_entity_poly.pdbx_seq_one_letter_code
_entity_poly.pdbx_strand_id
1 'polypeptide(L)' 'MMELTLAIIGLIFSFFFAGAETAFVSTNSLRIEIWVRKKLRSAIRAQKYFKNPEIFLSTTLV' A
#
# COMPACT_ATOMS: atom_id res chain seq x y z
N MET A 1 -21.61 -0.06 22.73
CA MET A 1 -20.74 1.04 22.23
C MET A 1 -19.35 0.56 21.83
N MET A 2 -18.64 -0.18 22.69
CA MET A 2 -17.30 -0.71 22.38
C MET A 2 -17.25 -1.61 21.13
N GLU A 3 -18.26 -2.47 20.94
CA GLU A 3 -18.36 -3.36 19.76
C GLU A 3 -18.49 -2.58 18.45
N LEU A 4 -19.32 -1.52 18.43
CA LEU A 4 -19.49 -0.66 17.26
C LEU A 4 -18.19 0.10 16.93
N THR A 5 -17.49 0.59 17.95
CA THR A 5 -16.19 1.25 17.76
C THR A 5 -15.17 0.29 17.15
N LEU A 6 -15.08 -0.95 17.65
CA LEU A 6 -14.19 -1.98 17.09
C LEU A 6 -14.58 -2.36 15.66
N ALA A 7 -15.88 -2.48 15.36
CA ALA A 7 -16.35 -2.78 14.01
C ALA A 7 -16.00 -1.67 13.01
N ILE A 8 -16.14 -0.40 13.39
CA ILE A 8 -15.75 0.74 12.55
C ILE A 8 -14.24 0.77 12.33
N ILE A 9 -13.45 0.54 13.37
CA ILE A 9 -11.98 0.47 13.26
C ILE A 9 -11.57 -0.67 12.32
N GLY A 10 -12.18 -1.85 12.46
CA GLY A 10 -11.94 -2.99 11.58
C GLY A 10 -12.29 -2.70 10.12
N LEU A 11 -13.41 -2.03 9.87
CA LEU A 11 -13.81 -1.61 8.51
C LEU A 11 -12.84 -0.61 7.90
N ILE A 12 -12.37 0.38 8.67
CA ILE A 12 -11.39 1.37 8.21
C ILE A 12 -10.09 0.65 7.82
N PHE A 13 -9.62 -0.27 8.64
CA PHE A 13 -8.42 -1.05 8.33
C PHE A 13 -8.62 -1.95 7.12
N SER A 14 -9.77 -2.62 6.99
CA SER A 14 -10.09 -3.43 5.82
C SER A 14 -10.04 -2.59 4.53
N PHE A 15 -10.66 -1.41 4.52
CA PHE A 15 -10.61 -0.49 3.39
C PHE A 15 -9.18 -0.03 3.08
N PHE A 16 -8.39 0.26 4.12
CA PHE A 16 -7.00 0.69 3.98
C PHE A 16 -6.13 -0.40 3.36
N PHE A 17 -6.19 -1.64 3.88
CA PHE A 17 -5.38 -2.75 3.39
C PHE A 17 -5.78 -3.15 1.95
N ALA A 18 -7.08 -3.30 1.67
CA ALA A 18 -7.56 -3.61 0.34
C ALA A 18 -7.21 -2.51 -0.69
N GLY A 19 -7.34 -1.24 -0.29
CA GLY A 19 -6.97 -0.10 -1.12
C GLY A 19 -5.47 -0.01 -1.40
N ALA A 20 -4.64 -0.27 -0.39
CA ALA A 20 -3.18 -0.27 -0.51
C ALA A 20 -2.69 -1.39 -1.44
N GLU A 21 -3.24 -2.60 -1.31
CA GLU A 21 -2.95 -3.73 -2.19
C GLU A 21 -3.36 -3.43 -3.64
N THR A 22 -4.60 -2.95 -3.83
CA THR A 22 -5.11 -2.61 -5.16
C THR A 22 -4.27 -1.53 -5.84
N ALA A 23 -3.88 -0.48 -5.11
CA ALA A 23 -3.01 0.58 -5.63
C ALA A 23 -1.60 0.06 -5.97
N PHE A 24 -1.08 -0.89 -5.17
CA PHE A 24 0.21 -1.51 -5.39
C PHE A 24 0.21 -2.39 -6.65
N VAL A 25 -0.77 -3.29 -6.79
CA VAL A 25 -0.88 -4.22 -7.93
C VAL A 25 -1.23 -3.50 -9.23
N SER A 26 -2.07 -2.46 -9.18
CA SER A 26 -2.43 -1.66 -10.37
C SER A 26 -1.29 -0.75 -10.87
N THR A 27 -0.30 -0.47 -10.03
CA THR A 27 0.82 0.40 -10.40
C THR A 27 1.95 -0.41 -11.01
N ASN A 28 2.33 -0.07 -12.25
CA ASN A 28 3.50 -0.70 -12.87
C ASN A 28 4.82 -0.19 -12.27
N SER A 29 5.79 -1.07 -12.09
CA SER A 29 7.13 -0.75 -11.57
C SER A 29 7.84 0.35 -12.37
N LEU A 30 7.64 0.39 -13.68
CA LEU A 30 8.16 1.44 -14.57
C LEU A 30 7.63 2.84 -14.21
N ARG A 31 6.35 2.94 -13.82
CA ARG A 31 5.72 4.22 -13.44
C ARG A 31 6.37 4.79 -12.17
N ILE A 32 6.66 3.91 -11.21
CA ILE A 32 7.37 4.28 -9.97
C ILE A 32 8.78 4.75 -10.30
N GLU A 33 9.49 4.09 -11.20
CA GLU A 33 10.84 4.52 -11.60
C GLU A 33 10.85 5.92 -12.22
N ILE A 34 9.86 6.23 -13.07
CA ILE A 34 9.68 7.58 -13.64
C ILE A 34 9.47 8.61 -12.52
N TRP A 35 8.64 8.30 -11.52
CA TRP A 35 8.37 9.20 -10.39
C TRP A 35 9.56 9.39 -9.46
N VAL A 36 10.39 8.35 -9.29
CA VAL A 36 11.66 8.44 -8.57
C VAL A 36 12.62 9.36 -9.32
N ARG A 37 12.72 9.25 -10.65
CA ARG A 37 13.52 10.17 -11.48
C ARG A 37 13.02 11.62 -11.38
N LYS A 38 11.72 11.83 -11.19
CA LYS A 38 11.12 13.14 -10.88
C LYS A 38 11.32 13.60 -9.42
N LYS A 39 12.13 12.89 -8.61
CA LYS A 39 12.43 13.19 -7.20
C LYS A 39 11.20 13.26 -6.28
N LEU A 40 10.12 12.54 -6.62
CA LEU A 40 8.96 12.46 -5.74
C LEU A 40 9.29 11.63 -4.49
N ARG A 41 9.24 12.27 -3.31
CA ARG A 41 9.55 11.63 -2.02
C ARG A 41 8.66 10.43 -1.69
N SER A 42 7.41 10.43 -2.17
CA SER A 42 6.50 9.29 -2.06
C SER A 42 6.99 8.09 -2.87
N ALA A 43 7.39 8.33 -4.13
CA ALA A 43 7.88 7.28 -5.02
C ALA A 43 9.23 6.71 -4.59
N ILE A 44 10.13 7.55 -4.03
CA ILE A 44 11.42 7.08 -3.48
C ILE A 44 11.19 6.09 -2.34
N ARG A 45 10.24 6.38 -1.44
CA ARG A 45 9.87 5.47 -0.35
C ARG A 45 9.16 4.22 -0.88
N ALA A 46 8.27 4.39 -1.85
CA ALA A 46 7.53 3.29 -2.47
C ALA A 46 8.44 2.32 -3.25
N GLN A 47 9.52 2.81 -3.86
CA GLN A 47 10.42 2.02 -4.73
C GLN A 47 10.96 0.76 -4.04
N LYS A 48 11.24 0.81 -2.73
CA LYS A 48 11.72 -0.34 -1.96
C LYS A 48 10.71 -1.50 -1.98
N TYR A 49 9.42 -1.18 -1.90
CA TYR A 49 8.33 -2.16 -1.90
C TYR A 49 8.06 -2.70 -3.30
N PHE A 50 8.20 -1.88 -4.35
CA PHE A 50 8.06 -2.34 -5.74
C PHE A 50 9.24 -3.21 -6.22
N LYS A 51 10.42 -3.11 -5.59
CA LYS A 51 11.56 -4.01 -5.87
C LYS A 51 11.39 -5.40 -5.28
N ASN A 52 10.72 -5.51 -4.12
CA ASN A 52 10.45 -6.78 -3.44
C ASN A 52 8.96 -6.83 -3.05
N PRO A 53 8.06 -7.07 -4.02
CA PRO A 53 6.61 -7.01 -3.80
C PRO A 53 6.11 -8.00 -2.75
N GLU A 54 6.78 -9.14 -2.61
CA GLU A 54 6.51 -10.17 -1.60
C GLU A 54 6.55 -9.65 -0.17
N ILE A 55 7.44 -8.71 0.14
CA ILE A 55 7.55 -8.11 1.48
C ILE A 55 6.33 -7.21 1.77
N PHE A 56 5.86 -6.46 0.77
CA PHE A 56 4.72 -5.56 0.95
C PHE A 56 3.39 -6.33 0.99
N LEU A 57 3.23 -7.30 0.10
CA LEU A 57 2.04 -8.14 0.02
C LEU A 57 1.92 -9.02 1.27
N SER A 58 3.00 -9.65 1.73
CA SER A 58 2.95 -10.47 2.96
C SER A 58 2.59 -9.68 4.21
N THR A 59 2.99 -8.41 4.32
CA THR A 59 2.59 -7.55 5.46
C THR A 59 1.19 -6.96 5.35
N THR A 60 0.57 -7.02 4.17
CA THR A 60 -0.77 -6.46 3.91
C THR A 60 -1.84 -7.55 3.88
N LEU A 61 -1.48 -8.78 3.49
CA LEU A 61 -2.37 -9.95 3.43
C LEU A 61 -2.46 -10.76 4.73
N VAL A 62 -1.54 -10.55 5.70
CA VAL A 62 -1.52 -11.21 7.02
C VAL A 62 -2.31 -10.43 8.06
#